data_AF-A0A815VID4-F1
#
_entry.id   AF-A0A815VID4-F1
#
_cell.length_a   1.000
_cell.length_b   1.000
_cell.length_c   1.000
_cell.angle_alpha   90.00
_cell.angle_beta   90.00
_cell.angle_gamma   90.00
#
_symmetry.space_group_name_H-M   'P 1'
#
loop_
_entity.id
_entity.type
_entity.pdbx_description
1 polymer ?
#
loop_
_entity_poly.entity_id
_entity_poly.type
_entity_poly.pdbx_seq_one_letter_code
_entity_poly.pdbx_strand_id
1 'polypeptide(L)'
;MELRCCFIDDMESIIAVDLTDFNLTQIPDLPYYSNLIPNMLDIRLNEEIVPQKDDFVGGTDIVTLFLPPHYACPGGDRWWNIINSTTDPPGNLCSGLKNPCLNNSQICPEPHSYCSPNGPNHTLCLCKGTYHGYKCLRSGQFPTAVFLGSACAVTVLTAALFYWTTRRHVGKHQD
;
A
#
# COMPACT_ATOMS: atom_id res chain seq x y z
N MET A 1 23.67 8.51 -5.89
CA MET A 1 23.28 7.23 -6.52
C MET A 1 22.76 7.58 -7.90
N GLU A 2 23.42 7.12 -8.95
CA GLU A 2 23.03 7.40 -10.34
C GLU A 2 22.24 6.20 -10.85
N LEU A 3 20.92 6.34 -10.97
CA LEU A 3 20.06 5.24 -11.43
C LEU A 3 20.22 5.04 -12.94
N ARG A 4 20.38 3.78 -13.38
CA ARG A 4 20.35 3.40 -14.80
C ARG A 4 18.91 3.12 -15.21
N CYS A 5 18.26 4.08 -15.86
CA CYS A 5 16.87 3.98 -16.30
C CYS A 5 16.76 3.94 -17.83
N CYS A 6 15.81 3.16 -18.33
CA CYS A 6 15.42 3.15 -19.75
C CYS A 6 14.05 3.82 -19.92
N PHE A 7 13.92 4.73 -20.88
CA PHE A 7 12.70 5.47 -21.19
C PHE A 7 12.11 5.07 -22.55
N ILE A 8 10.79 5.22 -22.73
CA ILE A 8 10.17 5.31 -24.07
C ILE A 8 10.31 6.77 -24.50
N ASP A 9 10.79 7.02 -25.72
CA ASP A 9 10.97 8.38 -26.25
C ASP A 9 9.69 9.25 -26.12
N ASP A 10 9.91 10.56 -25.89
CA ASP A 10 8.96 11.69 -25.71
C ASP A 10 7.90 11.60 -24.59
N MET A 11 7.70 10.45 -23.95
CA MET A 11 6.82 10.32 -22.78
C MET A 11 7.70 9.99 -21.58
N GLU A 12 7.80 10.90 -20.61
CA GLU A 12 8.49 10.74 -19.31
C GLU A 12 8.02 9.49 -18.53
N SER A 13 8.27 8.30 -19.06
CA SER A 13 7.75 7.01 -18.63
C SER A 13 8.91 6.04 -18.65
N ILE A 14 9.21 5.49 -17.48
CA ILE A 14 10.33 4.57 -17.28
C ILE A 14 9.83 3.17 -17.61
N ILE A 15 10.51 2.49 -18.54
CA ILE A 15 10.19 1.09 -18.87
C ILE A 15 10.91 0.16 -17.91
N ALA A 16 12.18 0.45 -17.66
CA ALA A 16 13.06 -0.43 -16.94
C ALA A 16 13.98 0.37 -16.02
N VAL A 17 14.18 -0.15 -14.82
CA VAL A 17 15.18 0.32 -13.88
C VAL A 17 16.15 -0.80 -13.61
N ASP A 18 17.44 -0.51 -13.80
CA ASP A 18 18.53 -1.40 -13.47
C ASP A 18 19.28 -0.86 -12.24
N LEU A 19 19.14 -1.60 -11.15
CA LEU A 19 19.83 -1.40 -9.86
C LEU A 19 20.76 -2.58 -9.55
N THR A 20 21.28 -3.23 -10.57
CA THR A 20 22.24 -4.33 -10.42
C THR A 20 23.54 -3.82 -9.79
N ASP A 21 23.99 -4.48 -8.71
CA ASP A 21 25.24 -4.18 -8.00
C ASP A 21 25.29 -2.75 -7.41
N PHE A 22 24.20 -2.33 -6.74
CA PHE A 22 24.10 -1.02 -6.08
C PHE A 22 24.33 -1.08 -4.57
N ASN A 23 24.73 -2.24 -4.04
CA ASN A 23 24.89 -2.53 -2.62
C ASN A 23 23.61 -2.23 -1.81
N LEU A 24 22.47 -2.68 -2.34
CA LEU A 24 21.15 -2.52 -1.72
C LEU A 24 20.96 -3.48 -0.55
N THR A 25 20.48 -2.97 0.58
CA THR A 25 20.05 -3.75 1.76
C THR A 25 18.53 -3.92 1.84
N GLN A 26 17.79 -3.06 1.12
CA GLN A 26 16.34 -3.09 1.00
C GLN A 26 15.93 -2.63 -0.41
N ILE A 27 14.73 -2.99 -0.85
CA ILE A 27 14.17 -2.46 -2.09
C ILE A 27 13.93 -0.97 -1.89
N PRO A 28 14.42 -0.09 -2.79
CA PRO A 28 14.16 1.33 -2.66
C PRO A 28 12.67 1.61 -2.84
N ASP A 29 12.18 2.62 -2.14
CA ASP A 29 10.86 3.19 -2.40
C ASP A 29 10.86 3.78 -3.82
N LEU A 30 10.47 2.95 -4.79
CA LEU A 30 10.24 3.43 -6.14
C LEU A 30 9.02 4.36 -6.10
N PRO A 31 9.03 5.46 -6.85
CA PRO A 31 7.92 6.42 -6.87
C PRO A 31 6.72 5.83 -7.62
N TYR A 32 6.08 4.82 -7.03
CA TYR A 32 4.87 4.17 -7.54
C TYR A 32 3.66 5.13 -7.62
N TYR A 33 3.83 6.36 -7.15
CA TYR A 33 2.82 7.42 -7.10
C TYR A 33 3.00 8.50 -8.19
N SER A 34 4.07 8.44 -9.00
CA SER A 34 4.43 9.52 -9.94
C SER A 34 4.19 9.17 -11.42
N ASN A 35 3.36 8.15 -11.72
CA ASN A 35 3.19 7.57 -13.07
C ASN A 35 4.49 7.02 -13.69
N LEU A 36 5.56 6.91 -12.89
CA LEU A 36 6.89 6.44 -13.27
C LEU A 36 7.12 5.02 -12.72
N ILE A 37 6.17 4.12 -12.95
CA ILE A 37 6.28 2.72 -12.53
C ILE A 37 7.01 1.96 -13.63
N PRO A 38 8.17 1.34 -13.34
CA PRO A 38 8.85 0.54 -14.35
C PRO A 38 8.12 -0.77 -14.58
N ASN A 39 8.05 -1.18 -15.84
CA ASN A 39 7.58 -2.50 -16.23
C ASN A 39 8.60 -3.59 -15.91
N MET A 40 9.87 -3.23 -15.81
CA MET A 40 10.99 -4.12 -15.51
C MET A 40 11.87 -3.56 -14.41
N LEU A 41 12.23 -4.39 -13.44
CA LEU A 41 13.19 -4.03 -12.40
C LEU A 41 14.24 -5.12 -12.28
N ASP A 42 15.51 -4.72 -12.35
CA ASP A 42 16.65 -5.58 -12.07
C ASP A 42 17.37 -5.13 -10.80
N ILE A 43 17.40 -6.00 -9.80
CA ILE A 43 18.11 -5.78 -8.54
C ILE A 43 19.11 -6.91 -8.27
N ARG A 44 19.55 -7.64 -9.30
CA ARG A 44 20.55 -8.71 -9.15
C ARG A 44 21.87 -8.18 -8.58
N LEU A 45 22.72 -9.08 -8.08
CA LEU A 45 24.02 -8.75 -7.48
C LEU A 45 23.94 -7.83 -6.24
N ASN A 46 22.79 -7.77 -5.57
CA ASN A 46 22.66 -7.15 -4.24
C ASN A 46 22.49 -8.27 -3.19
N GLU A 47 23.58 -8.82 -2.69
CA GLU A 47 23.56 -10.00 -1.80
C GLU A 47 22.97 -9.72 -0.42
N GLU A 48 23.08 -8.48 0.07
CA GLU A 48 22.61 -8.09 1.39
C GLU A 48 21.10 -7.79 1.45
N ILE A 49 20.41 -7.80 0.30
CA ILE A 49 19.00 -7.46 0.25
C ILE A 49 18.16 -8.57 0.91
N VAL A 50 17.25 -8.17 1.80
CA VAL A 50 16.36 -9.09 2.52
C VAL A 50 14.92 -8.85 2.08
N PRO A 51 14.16 -9.89 1.65
CA PRO A 51 12.74 -9.75 1.33
C PRO A 51 11.94 -9.27 2.54
N GLN A 52 11.23 -8.18 2.36
CA GLN A 52 10.23 -7.65 3.28
C GLN A 52 8.82 -7.95 2.79
N LYS A 53 7.87 -7.86 3.73
CA LYS A 53 6.48 -8.20 3.45
C LYS A 53 5.83 -7.25 2.46
N ASP A 54 6.20 -5.98 2.51
CA ASP A 54 5.55 -4.90 1.77
C ASP A 54 6.37 -4.48 0.53
N ASP A 55 7.34 -5.31 0.15
CA ASP A 55 8.12 -5.10 -1.06
C ASP A 55 7.22 -5.11 -2.29
N PHE A 56 7.46 -4.17 -3.20
CA PHE A 56 6.69 -3.99 -4.44
C PHE A 56 5.21 -3.59 -4.25
N VAL A 57 4.78 -3.21 -3.05
CA VAL A 57 3.47 -2.57 -2.85
C VAL A 57 3.36 -1.34 -3.76
N GLY A 58 2.30 -1.30 -4.57
CA GLY A 58 2.07 -0.22 -5.54
C GLY A 58 2.74 -0.44 -6.90
N GLY A 59 3.58 -1.46 -7.06
CA GLY A 59 4.23 -1.81 -8.34
C GLY A 59 3.29 -2.48 -9.34
N THR A 60 2.14 -1.86 -9.65
CA THR A 60 1.06 -2.45 -10.45
C THR A 60 1.43 -2.76 -11.89
N ASP A 61 2.39 -2.03 -12.44
CA ASP A 61 2.80 -2.16 -13.84
C ASP A 61 4.06 -3.02 -14.03
N ILE A 62 4.65 -3.53 -12.94
CA ILE A 62 5.79 -4.44 -13.01
C ILE A 62 5.35 -5.75 -13.67
N VAL A 63 5.94 -6.06 -14.83
CA VAL A 63 5.70 -7.29 -15.59
C VAL A 63 6.89 -8.25 -15.51
N THR A 64 8.08 -7.73 -15.22
CA THR A 64 9.31 -8.54 -15.11
C THR A 64 10.18 -8.10 -13.93
N LEU A 65 10.65 -9.07 -13.15
CA LEU A 65 11.63 -8.88 -12.08
C LEU A 65 12.85 -9.75 -12.31
N PHE A 66 14.02 -9.18 -12.09
CA PHE A 66 15.26 -9.93 -11.90
C PHE A 66 15.75 -9.72 -10.47
N LEU A 67 15.83 -10.82 -9.72
CA LEU A 67 16.08 -10.83 -8.29
C LEU A 67 17.36 -11.60 -7.97
N PRO A 68 18.07 -11.30 -6.87
CA PRO A 68 19.20 -12.10 -6.42
C PRO A 68 18.84 -13.58 -6.21
N PRO A 69 19.82 -14.52 -6.25
CA PRO A 69 19.56 -15.95 -6.14
C PRO A 69 18.78 -16.39 -4.89
N HIS A 70 19.03 -15.75 -3.75
CA HIS A 70 18.35 -16.03 -2.48
C HIS A 70 16.95 -15.40 -2.38
N TYR A 71 16.61 -14.51 -3.32
CA TYR A 71 15.35 -13.79 -3.33
C TYR A 71 14.36 -14.48 -4.28
N ALA A 72 13.38 -15.18 -3.70
CA ALA A 72 12.35 -15.88 -4.47
C ALA A 72 11.36 -14.92 -5.12
N CYS A 73 10.77 -15.34 -6.25
CA CYS A 73 9.72 -14.56 -6.91
C CYS A 73 8.53 -14.30 -5.97
N PRO A 74 8.13 -13.03 -5.75
CA PRO A 74 7.05 -12.69 -4.85
C PRO A 74 5.75 -13.42 -5.24
N GLY A 75 5.21 -14.21 -4.32
CA GLY A 75 3.98 -14.98 -4.54
C GLY A 75 4.11 -16.22 -5.45
N GLY A 76 5.31 -16.50 -5.96
CA GLY A 76 5.61 -17.70 -6.76
C GLY A 76 4.68 -17.90 -7.96
N ASP A 77 4.44 -19.16 -8.31
CA ASP A 77 3.70 -19.59 -9.51
C ASP A 77 2.25 -19.07 -9.55
N ARG A 78 1.70 -18.70 -8.39
CA ARG A 78 0.36 -18.08 -8.30
C ARG A 78 0.35 -16.69 -8.92
N TRP A 79 1.47 -15.99 -8.89
CA TRP A 79 1.61 -14.61 -9.33
C TRP A 79 2.37 -14.47 -10.65
N TRP A 80 3.16 -15.45 -11.05
CA TRP A 80 3.99 -15.37 -12.25
C TRP A 80 3.65 -16.49 -13.23
N ASN A 81 3.69 -16.17 -14.53
CA ASN A 81 3.60 -17.18 -15.59
C ASN A 81 4.92 -17.94 -15.75
N ILE A 82 6.04 -17.23 -15.59
CA ILE A 82 7.38 -17.76 -15.81
C ILE A 82 8.23 -17.46 -14.58
N ILE A 83 8.83 -18.50 -14.01
CA ILE A 83 9.84 -18.42 -12.95
C ILE A 83 11.02 -19.28 -13.37
N ASN A 84 12.16 -18.65 -13.62
CA ASN A 84 13.38 -19.31 -14.06
C ASN A 84 14.57 -18.78 -13.27
N SER A 85 15.63 -19.58 -13.15
CA SER A 85 16.93 -19.06 -12.70
C SER A 85 17.73 -18.54 -13.88
N THR A 86 18.42 -17.42 -13.70
CA THR A 86 19.39 -16.88 -14.66
C THR A 86 20.80 -17.24 -14.22
N THR A 87 21.72 -17.41 -15.17
CA THR A 87 23.13 -17.74 -14.89
C THR A 87 24.09 -16.59 -15.17
N ASP A 88 23.66 -15.58 -15.94
CA ASP A 88 24.50 -14.44 -16.33
C ASP A 88 23.68 -13.12 -16.37
N PRO A 89 23.76 -12.27 -15.34
CA PRO A 89 24.23 -12.59 -13.99
C PRO A 89 23.30 -13.58 -13.26
N PRO A 90 23.81 -14.30 -12.23
CA PRO A 90 23.04 -15.27 -11.47
C PRO A 90 21.88 -14.62 -10.72
N GLY A 91 20.71 -15.26 -10.74
CA GLY A 91 19.52 -14.72 -10.10
C GLY A 91 18.24 -15.49 -10.43
N ASN A 92 17.11 -14.90 -10.05
CA ASN A 92 15.77 -15.40 -10.34
C ASN A 92 15.04 -14.41 -11.26
N LEU A 93 14.51 -14.92 -12.36
CA LEU A 93 13.62 -14.21 -13.29
C LEU A 93 12.18 -14.55 -12.95
N CYS A 94 11.37 -13.51 -12.71
CA CYS A 94 9.93 -13.60 -12.56
C CYS A 94 9.30 -12.80 -13.69
N SER A 95 8.51 -13.43 -14.56
CA SER A 95 7.93 -12.75 -15.73
C SER A 95 6.48 -13.17 -16.00
N GLY A 96 5.74 -12.24 -16.59
CA GLY A 96 4.33 -12.38 -16.91
C GLY A 96 3.49 -12.39 -15.64
N LEU A 97 3.40 -11.22 -14.99
CA LEU A 97 2.58 -11.04 -13.79
C LEU A 97 1.11 -11.42 -14.09
N LYS A 98 0.58 -12.37 -13.31
CA LYS A 98 -0.82 -12.80 -13.34
C LYS A 98 -1.66 -11.83 -12.52
N ASN A 99 -2.88 -11.59 -12.96
CA ASN A 99 -3.87 -10.87 -12.15
C ASN A 99 -4.62 -11.87 -11.25
N PRO A 100 -4.33 -11.94 -9.93
CA PRO A 100 -4.99 -12.89 -9.03
C PRO A 100 -6.47 -12.56 -8.80
N CYS A 101 -6.92 -11.34 -9.10
CA CYS A 101 -8.31 -10.91 -8.93
C CYS A 101 -9.26 -11.49 -9.99
N LEU A 102 -8.75 -11.95 -11.13
CA LEU A 102 -9.60 -12.48 -12.21
C LEU A 102 -10.27 -13.82 -11.84
N ASN A 103 -9.59 -14.65 -11.05
CA ASN A 103 -9.99 -16.05 -10.85
C ASN A 103 -10.35 -16.38 -9.39
N ASN A 104 -10.38 -15.39 -8.49
CA ASN A 104 -10.61 -15.66 -7.08
C ASN A 104 -11.52 -14.61 -6.42
N SER A 105 -12.82 -14.93 -6.37
CA SER A 105 -13.83 -14.11 -5.70
C SER A 105 -13.67 -14.04 -4.17
N GLN A 106 -12.88 -14.95 -3.56
CA GLN A 106 -12.71 -15.02 -2.10
C GLN A 106 -11.60 -14.11 -1.55
N ILE A 107 -10.87 -13.37 -2.40
CA ILE A 107 -9.79 -12.48 -1.93
C ILE A 107 -10.36 -11.34 -1.08
N CYS A 108 -11.55 -10.84 -1.44
CA CYS A 108 -12.15 -9.68 -0.81
C CYS A 108 -13.55 -10.00 -0.26
N PRO A 109 -13.95 -9.38 0.87
CA PRO A 109 -15.26 -9.62 1.46
C PRO A 109 -16.38 -9.08 0.56
N GLU A 110 -17.23 -9.97 0.06
CA GLU A 110 -18.46 -9.62 -0.64
C GLU A 110 -19.52 -9.02 0.32
N PRO A 111 -20.51 -8.24 -0.17
CA PRO A 111 -20.75 -7.86 -1.57
C PRO A 111 -20.18 -6.48 -1.94
N HIS A 112 -19.75 -5.68 -0.96
CA HIS A 112 -19.44 -4.25 -1.13
C HIS A 112 -17.98 -3.93 -1.44
N SER A 113 -17.13 -4.94 -1.56
CA SER A 113 -15.74 -4.77 -1.99
C SER A 113 -15.43 -5.54 -3.28
N TYR A 114 -14.35 -5.15 -3.94
CA TYR A 114 -13.79 -5.83 -5.11
C TYR A 114 -12.26 -5.88 -5.01
N CYS A 115 -11.68 -6.91 -5.63
CA CYS A 115 -10.24 -7.11 -5.68
C CYS A 115 -9.60 -6.22 -6.74
N SER A 116 -8.48 -5.60 -6.40
CA SER A 116 -7.61 -4.86 -7.31
C SER A 116 -6.15 -5.31 -7.11
N PRO A 117 -5.35 -5.47 -8.19
CA PRO A 117 -3.92 -5.71 -8.05
C PRO A 117 -3.23 -4.50 -7.40
N ASN A 118 -2.14 -4.74 -6.68
CA ASN A 118 -1.35 -3.72 -5.99
C ASN A 118 0.17 -4.04 -6.03
N GLY A 119 0.60 -4.65 -7.12
CA GLY A 119 1.97 -5.12 -7.34
C GLY A 119 2.19 -6.60 -7.05
N PRO A 120 3.39 -7.12 -7.35
CA PRO A 120 3.79 -8.50 -7.09
C PRO A 120 3.45 -8.97 -5.67
N ASN A 121 2.74 -10.08 -5.54
CA ASN A 121 2.30 -10.64 -4.25
C ASN A 121 1.31 -9.77 -3.43
N HIS A 122 0.82 -8.65 -3.98
CA HIS A 122 -0.03 -7.70 -3.27
C HIS A 122 -1.37 -7.43 -3.99
N THR A 123 -2.46 -7.58 -3.25
CA THR A 123 -3.81 -7.20 -3.70
C THR A 123 -4.43 -6.22 -2.71
N LEU A 124 -5.31 -5.37 -3.22
CA LEU A 124 -6.15 -4.47 -2.45
C LEU A 124 -7.61 -4.89 -2.56
N CYS A 125 -8.35 -4.69 -1.47
CA CYS A 125 -9.80 -4.77 -1.49
C CYS A 125 -10.36 -3.35 -1.45
N LEU A 126 -10.88 -2.90 -2.58
CA LEU A 126 -11.44 -1.58 -2.77
C LEU A 126 -12.96 -1.63 -2.61
N CYS A 127 -13.56 -0.53 -2.16
CA CYS A 127 -15.00 -0.46 -1.95
C CYS A 127 -15.74 -0.08 -3.23
N LYS A 128 -16.89 -0.72 -3.46
CA LYS A 128 -17.78 -0.43 -4.59
C LYS A 128 -18.57 0.85 -4.32
N GLY A 129 -18.73 1.71 -5.34
CA GLY A 129 -19.61 2.87 -5.26
C GLY A 129 -19.33 3.80 -4.08
N THR A 130 -20.35 4.11 -3.28
CA THR A 130 -20.27 5.01 -2.11
C THR A 130 -19.91 4.30 -0.81
N TYR A 131 -19.62 2.99 -0.85
CA TYR A 131 -19.18 2.25 0.33
C TYR A 131 -17.75 2.63 0.69
N HIS A 132 -17.43 2.64 1.99
CA HIS A 132 -16.11 3.03 2.48
C HIS A 132 -15.81 2.42 3.87
N GLY A 133 -14.60 2.66 4.35
CA GLY A 133 -14.13 2.19 5.66
C GLY A 133 -13.71 0.71 5.67
N TYR A 134 -13.41 0.20 6.86
CA TYR A 134 -12.98 -1.19 7.05
C TYR A 134 -14.04 -2.16 6.51
N LYS A 135 -13.62 -3.08 5.62
CA LYS A 135 -14.48 -4.08 4.94
C LYS A 135 -15.65 -3.48 4.15
N CYS A 136 -15.62 -2.19 3.81
CA CYS A 136 -16.66 -1.53 3.01
C CYS A 136 -18.06 -1.62 3.63
N LEU A 137 -18.16 -1.59 4.96
CA LEU A 137 -19.42 -1.73 5.68
C LEU A 137 -20.17 -0.41 5.88
N ARG A 138 -19.52 0.74 5.63
CA ARG A 138 -20.14 2.06 5.78
C ARG A 138 -20.58 2.58 4.43
N SER A 139 -21.75 3.20 4.38
CA SER A 139 -22.26 3.92 3.20
C SER A 139 -23.09 5.12 3.67
N GLY A 140 -23.30 6.09 2.77
CA GLY A 140 -23.98 7.34 3.10
C GLY A 140 -23.03 8.38 3.73
N GLN A 141 -23.60 9.51 4.15
CA GLN A 141 -22.86 10.61 4.77
C GLN A 141 -22.80 10.43 6.28
N PHE A 142 -21.67 10.83 6.88
CA PHE A 142 -21.58 10.91 8.34
C PHE A 142 -22.63 11.90 8.87
N PRO A 143 -23.44 11.54 9.88
CA PRO A 143 -24.49 12.42 10.41
C PRO A 143 -23.89 13.53 11.27
N THR A 144 -23.16 14.45 10.63
CA THR A 144 -22.35 15.49 11.27
C THR A 144 -23.17 16.34 12.24
N ALA A 145 -24.41 16.69 11.88
CA ALA A 145 -25.30 17.47 12.73
C ALA A 145 -25.66 16.75 14.04
N VAL A 146 -25.92 15.44 13.98
CA VAL A 146 -26.25 14.63 15.16
C VAL A 146 -25.01 14.48 16.04
N PHE A 147 -23.87 14.17 15.43
CA PHE A 147 -22.61 14.03 16.16
C PHE A 147 -22.23 15.34 16.86
N LEU A 148 -22.16 16.45 16.14
CA LEU A 148 -21.82 17.76 16.72
C LEU A 148 -22.86 18.19 17.76
N GLY A 149 -24.15 17.99 17.50
CA GLY A 149 -25.21 18.29 18.46
C GLY A 149 -25.04 17.54 19.78
N SER A 150 -24.81 16.22 19.70
CA SER A 150 -24.56 15.40 20.89
C SER A 150 -23.27 15.80 21.62
N ALA A 151 -22.19 16.06 20.89
CA ALA A 151 -20.92 16.47 21.46
C ALA A 151 -21.06 17.82 22.20
N CYS A 152 -21.63 18.83 21.54
CA CYS A 152 -21.88 20.14 22.14
C CYS A 152 -22.78 20.04 23.38
N ALA A 153 -23.87 19.24 23.32
CA ALA A 153 -24.77 19.06 24.45
C ALA A 153 -24.04 18.46 25.66
N VAL A 154 -23.26 17.39 25.45
CA VAL A 154 -22.46 16.77 26.52
C VAL A 154 -21.45 17.78 27.08
N THR A 155 -20.73 18.50 26.23
CA THR A 155 -19.75 19.51 26.66
C THR A 155 -20.39 20.62 27.50
N VAL A 156 -21.54 21.16 27.07
CA VAL A 156 -22.25 22.21 27.80
C VAL A 156 -22.74 21.69 29.15
N LEU A 157 -23.31 20.49 29.20
CA LEU A 157 -23.80 19.89 30.45
C LEU A 157 -22.64 19.62 31.42
N THR A 158 -21.52 19.08 30.95
CA THR A 158 -20.35 18.85 31.80
C THR A 158 -19.74 20.15 32.28
N ALA A 159 -19.65 21.18 31.42
CA ALA A 159 -19.18 22.50 31.81
C ALA A 159 -20.09 23.16 32.85
N ALA A 160 -21.41 23.05 32.70
CA ALA A 160 -22.37 23.56 33.66
C ALA A 160 -22.28 22.82 35.00
N LEU A 161 -22.13 21.49 34.98
CA LEU A 161 -21.90 20.68 36.18
C LEU A 161 -20.61 21.08 36.89
N PHE A 162 -19.49 21.18 36.17
CA PHE A 162 -18.22 21.62 36.74
C PHE A 162 -18.29 23.04 37.29
N TYR A 163 -18.94 23.95 36.58
CA TYR A 163 -19.15 25.32 37.04
C TYR A 163 -19.95 25.35 38.34
N TRP A 164 -21.02 24.57 38.42
CA TRP A 164 -21.87 24.51 39.62
C TRP A 164 -21.13 23.90 40.82
N THR A 165 -20.41 22.79 40.62
CA THR A 165 -19.71 22.10 41.70
C THR A 165 -18.51 22.90 42.20
N THR A 166 -17.72 23.50 41.31
CA THR A 166 -16.54 24.30 41.70
C THR A 166 -16.93 25.62 42.38
N ARG A 167 -17.97 26.33 41.91
CA ARG A 167 -18.39 27.59 42.54
C ARG A 167 -19.08 27.43 43.88
N ARG A 168 -19.70 26.27 44.16
CA ARG A 168 -20.24 25.97 45.50
C ARG A 168 -19.17 25.91 46.60
N HIS A 169 -17.90 25.72 46.24
CA HIS A 169 -16.78 25.74 47.19
C HIS A 169 -16.10 27.11 47.34
N VAL A 170 -16.47 28.13 46.54
CA VAL A 170 -15.88 29.48 46.61
C VAL A 170 -16.69 30.44 47.52
N GLY A 171 -17.81 29.99 48.09
CA GLY A 171 -18.72 30.82 48.91
C GLY A 171 -18.67 30.61 50.43
N LYS A 172 -17.53 30.25 51.03
CA LYS A 172 -17.37 30.20 52.51
C LYS A 172 -16.02 30.74 53.02
N HIS A 173 -15.49 31.80 52.42
CA HIS A 173 -14.50 32.67 53.06
C HIS A 173 -14.98 34.11 52.99
N GLN A 174 -15.74 34.52 54.00
CA GLN A 174 -15.99 35.92 54.30
C GLN A 174 -16.00 36.03 55.84
N ASP A 175 -14.91 36.61 56.34
CA ASP A 175 -14.65 37.26 57.65
C ASP A 175 -15.25 36.67 58.94
#